data_AF-A0A916CJU3-F1
#
_entry.id   AF-A0A916CJU3-F1
#
_cell.length_a   1.000
_cell.length_b   1.000
_cell.length_c   1.000
_cell.angle_alpha   90.00
_cell.angle_beta   90.00
_cell.angle_gamma   90.00
#
_symmetry.space_group_name_H-M   'P 1'
#
loop_
_entity.id
_entity.type
_entity.pdbx_description
1 polymer ?
#
loop_
_entity_poly.entity_id
_entity_poly.type
_entity_poly.pdbx_seq_one_letter_code
_entity_poly.pdbx_strand_id
1 'polypeptide(L)'
;MQTWILFAIIIGGLVVVGVSVVLFVLVRNVRTAQGPAMHGKYPQGHWMGIGMLIGLAIGFVPSFVGILFDDMSALVATGLAIGCGLGVAIGSALEQKHKNEIRPLTEAEQNTRNWAIGIGMLIVLLSVLALGGMLLFVSR
;
A
#
# COMPACT_ATOMS: atom_id res chain seq x y z
N MET A 1 9.58 28.30 -13.34
CA MET A 1 9.20 26.87 -13.46
C MET A 1 9.97 25.97 -12.49
N GLN A 2 11.30 26.06 -12.40
CA GLN A 2 12.13 25.19 -11.55
C GLN A 2 11.81 25.25 -10.04
N THR A 3 11.45 26.42 -9.50
CA THR A 3 11.08 26.58 -8.08
C THR A 3 9.75 25.89 -7.73
N TRP A 4 8.76 25.93 -8.62
CA TRP A 4 7.46 25.27 -8.42
C TRP A 4 7.57 23.74 -8.41
N ILE A 5 8.45 23.19 -9.26
CA ILE A 5 8.74 21.76 -9.30
C ILE A 5 9.40 21.30 -7.99
N LEU A 6 10.36 22.07 -7.47
CA LEU A 6 11.00 21.78 -6.18
C LEU A 6 10.00 21.83 -5.02
N PHE A 7 9.11 22.82 -4.98
CA PHE A 7 8.03 22.89 -3.99
C PHE A 7 7.11 21.67 -4.05
N ALA A 8 6.75 21.22 -5.24
CA ALA A 8 5.90 20.06 -5.41
C ALA A 8 6.57 18.75 -4.97
N ILE A 9 7.86 18.56 -5.27
CA ILE A 9 8.63 17.41 -4.80
C ILE A 9 8.73 17.40 -3.26
N ILE A 10 8.96 18.56 -2.65
CA ILE A 10 9.03 18.69 -1.19
C ILE A 10 7.67 18.37 -0.54
N ILE A 11 6.58 18.89 -1.10
CA ILE A 11 5.22 18.60 -0.61
C ILE A 11 4.87 17.12 -0.80
N GLY A 12 5.16 16.55 -1.97
CA GLY A 12 4.96 15.12 -2.23
C GLY A 12 5.75 14.24 -1.27
N GLY A 13 7.02 14.56 -1.04
CA GLY A 13 7.86 13.88 -0.05
C GLY A 13 7.31 13.97 1.38
N LEU A 14 6.85 15.17 1.79
CA LEU A 14 6.20 15.36 3.09
C LEU A 14 4.92 14.54 3.25
N VAL A 15 4.10 14.45 2.20
CA VAL A 15 2.89 13.62 2.20
C VAL A 15 3.25 12.14 2.35
N VAL A 16 4.25 11.64 1.61
CA VAL A 16 4.70 10.24 1.71
C VAL A 16 5.23 9.93 3.11
N VAL A 17 6.05 10.83 3.68
CA VAL A 17 6.57 10.66 5.04
C VAL A 17 5.45 10.71 6.07
N GLY A 18 4.53 11.67 5.96
CA GLY A 18 3.38 11.81 6.85
C GLY A 18 2.48 10.57 6.82
N VAL A 19 2.14 10.08 5.62
CA VAL A 19 1.40 8.82 5.43
C VAL A 19 2.16 7.65 6.05
N SER A 20 3.47 7.55 5.84
CA SER A 20 4.30 6.47 6.39
C SER A 20 4.31 6.48 7.92
N VAL A 21 4.40 7.66 8.53
CA VAL A 21 4.36 7.84 9.99
C VAL A 21 2.98 7.50 10.55
N VAL A 22 1.91 7.95 9.91
CA VAL A 22 0.52 7.63 10.31
C VAL A 22 0.31 6.12 10.23
N LEU A 23 0.69 5.47 9.13
CA LEU A 23 0.62 4.02 9.00
C LEU A 23 1.46 3.30 10.07
N PHE A 24 2.67 3.78 10.37
CA PHE A 24 3.51 3.19 11.40
C PHE A 24 2.89 3.30 12.79
N VAL A 25 2.30 4.45 13.14
CA VAL A 25 1.60 4.67 14.42
C VAL A 25 0.36 3.78 14.51
N LEU A 26 -0.42 3.70 13.43
CA LEU A 26 -1.58 2.81 13.36
C LEU A 26 -1.16 1.35 13.55
N VAL A 27 -0.14 0.87 12.83
CA VAL A 27 0.37 -0.50 12.98
C VAL A 27 0.85 -0.78 14.41
N ARG A 28 1.53 0.17 15.06
CA ARG A 28 1.95 0.03 16.46
C ARG A 28 0.79 -0.04 17.44
N ASN A 29 -0.22 0.81 17.25
CA ASN A 29 -1.40 0.84 18.11
C ASN A 29 -2.24 -0.45 17.96
N VAL A 30 -2.25 -1.02 16.76
CA VAL A 30 -2.95 -2.29 16.49
C VAL A 30 -2.25 -3.47 17.14
N ARG A 31 -0.91 -3.54 17.10
CA ARG A 31 -0.16 -4.63 17.73
C ARG A 31 -0.34 -4.70 19.24
N THR A 32 -0.58 -3.56 19.89
CA THR A 32 -0.80 -3.48 21.34
C THR A 32 -2.22 -3.89 21.75
N ALA A 33 -3.18 -3.89 20.82
CA ALA A 33 -4.56 -4.30 21.07
C ALA A 33 -4.84 -5.80 20.82
N GLN A 34 -3.87 -6.56 20.30
CA GLN A 34 -4.04 -7.99 20.02
C GLN A 34 -3.97 -8.79 21.33
N GLY A 35 -5.14 -9.25 21.79
CA GLY A 35 -5.27 -10.21 22.89
C GLY A 35 -4.67 -11.59 22.58
N PRO A 36 -4.61 -12.51 23.56
CA PRO A 36 -3.99 -13.81 23.39
C PRO A 36 -4.64 -14.62 22.25
N ALA A 37 -3.82 -15.13 21.34
CA ALA A 37 -4.26 -15.82 20.14
C ALA A 37 -4.95 -17.16 20.48
N MET A 38 -6.24 -17.28 20.12
CA MET A 38 -6.94 -18.56 20.13
C MET A 38 -6.60 -19.33 18.84
N HIS A 39 -5.97 -20.50 19.01
CA HIS A 39 -5.70 -21.59 18.04
C HIS A 39 -5.39 -21.20 16.58
N GLY A 40 -4.14 -21.43 16.16
CA GLY A 40 -3.59 -21.18 14.83
C GLY A 40 -2.46 -20.15 14.87
N LYS A 41 -1.39 -20.38 14.10
CA LYS A 41 -0.14 -19.61 14.23
C LYS A 41 -0.24 -18.22 13.61
N TYR A 42 -1.04 -18.05 12.55
CA TYR A 42 -1.17 -16.79 11.81
C TYR A 42 -2.63 -16.38 11.59
N PRO A 43 -2.97 -15.08 11.71
CA PRO A 43 -4.31 -14.60 11.40
C PRO A 43 -4.59 -14.65 9.89
N GLN A 44 -5.87 -14.75 9.52
CA GLN A 44 -6.33 -14.67 8.14
C GLN A 44 -5.83 -13.39 7.46
N GLY A 45 -5.37 -13.50 6.22
CA GLY A 45 -4.77 -12.41 5.46
C GLY A 45 -3.27 -12.18 5.71
N HIS A 46 -2.63 -12.92 6.63
CA HIS A 46 -1.17 -12.83 6.82
C HIS A 46 -0.39 -13.15 5.53
N TRP A 47 -0.69 -14.31 4.94
CA TRP A 47 -0.05 -14.78 3.71
C TRP A 47 -0.47 -13.97 2.47
N MET A 48 -1.71 -13.46 2.45
CA MET A 48 -2.16 -12.50 1.43
C MET A 48 -1.35 -11.21 1.48
N GLY A 49 -1.08 -10.68 2.68
CA GLY A 49 -0.27 -9.48 2.86
C GLY A 49 1.16 -9.67 2.36
N ILE A 50 1.76 -10.84 2.62
CA ILE A 50 3.09 -11.20 2.10
C ILE A 50 3.06 -11.25 0.56
N GLY A 51 2.05 -11.90 -0.03
CA GLY A 51 1.89 -11.95 -1.47
C GLY A 51 1.75 -10.56 -2.10
N MET A 52 0.93 -9.69 -1.53
CA MET A 52 0.80 -8.30 -1.97
C MET A 52 2.12 -7.54 -1.89
N LEU A 53 2.90 -7.71 -0.82
CA LEU A 53 4.22 -7.08 -0.69
C LEU A 53 5.18 -7.53 -1.80
N ILE A 54 5.20 -8.83 -2.10
CA ILE A 54 6.03 -9.38 -3.17
C ILE A 54 5.59 -8.82 -4.53
N GLY A 55 4.28 -8.82 -4.80
CA GLY A 55 3.73 -8.28 -6.05
C GLY A 55 4.03 -6.79 -6.22
N LEU A 56 3.84 -5.99 -5.17
CA LEU A 56 4.18 -4.56 -5.19
C LEU A 56 5.67 -4.34 -5.42
N ALA A 57 6.55 -5.11 -4.76
CA ALA A 57 7.98 -5.00 -4.99
C ALA A 57 8.35 -5.28 -6.46
N ILE A 58 7.74 -6.31 -7.05
CA ILE A 58 7.94 -6.65 -8.48
C ILE A 58 7.43 -5.53 -9.39
N GLY A 59 6.24 -4.98 -9.10
CA GLY A 59 5.66 -3.90 -9.90
C GLY A 59 6.36 -2.55 -9.74
N PHE A 60 7.01 -2.32 -8.59
CA PHE A 60 7.72 -1.09 -8.30
C PHE A 60 9.02 -0.95 -9.09
N VAL A 61 9.76 -2.04 -9.30
CA VAL A 61 11.02 -2.04 -10.06
C VAL A 61 10.87 -1.41 -11.46
N PRO A 62 9.98 -1.88 -12.35
CA PRO A 62 9.79 -1.27 -13.67
C PRO A 62 9.18 0.14 -13.60
N SER A 63 8.37 0.42 -12.58
CA SER A 63 7.81 1.76 -12.35
C SER A 63 8.91 2.77 -12.01
N PHE A 64 9.89 2.38 -11.19
CA PHE A 64 11.01 3.23 -10.79
C PHE A 64 11.97 3.48 -11.96
N VAL A 65 12.19 2.47 -12.80
CA VAL A 65 12.93 2.62 -14.06
C VAL A 65 12.20 3.60 -14.99
N GLY A 66 10.88 3.50 -15.15
CA GLY A 66 10.11 4.42 -15.97
C GLY A 66 10.19 5.90 -15.51
N ILE A 67 10.37 6.14 -14.21
CA ILE A 67 10.57 7.48 -13.64
C ILE A 67 11.99 8.00 -13.90
N LEU A 68 13.01 7.14 -13.80
CA LEU A 68 14.41 7.52 -13.93
C LEU A 68 14.84 7.85 -15.36
N PHE A 69 14.19 7.24 -16.35
CA PHE A 69 14.57 7.38 -17.76
C PHE A 69 13.65 8.32 -18.55
N ASP A 70 12.77 9.09 -17.89
CA ASP A 70 11.92 10.18 -18.42
C ASP A 70 11.04 9.86 -19.66
N ASP A 71 11.05 8.61 -20.14
CA ASP A 71 10.45 8.23 -21.42
C ASP A 71 9.07 7.55 -21.30
N MET A 72 8.64 7.12 -20.11
CA MET A 72 7.46 6.24 -20.01
C MET A 72 6.67 6.41 -18.71
N SER A 73 5.96 7.54 -18.58
CA SER A 73 4.94 7.75 -17.52
C SER A 73 3.86 6.65 -17.50
N ALA A 74 3.58 6.01 -18.64
CA ALA A 74 2.69 4.86 -18.75
C ALA A 74 3.22 3.58 -18.05
N LEU A 75 4.55 3.41 -17.92
CA LEU A 75 5.14 2.25 -17.24
C LEU A 75 4.94 2.29 -15.72
N VAL A 76 4.78 3.49 -15.14
CA VAL A 76 4.55 3.66 -13.70
C VAL A 76 3.19 3.11 -13.28
N ALA A 77 2.15 3.46 -14.04
CA ALA A 77 0.80 2.99 -13.77
C ALA A 77 0.64 1.49 -14.06
N THR A 78 1.23 1.01 -15.16
CA THR A 78 1.16 -0.40 -15.55
C THR A 78 1.97 -1.31 -14.64
N GLY A 79 3.17 -0.89 -14.22
CA GLY A 79 4.01 -1.64 -13.28
C GLY A 79 3.31 -1.88 -11.95
N LEU A 80 2.75 -0.83 -11.33
CA LEU A 80 1.97 -0.97 -10.09
C LEU A 80 0.71 -1.83 -10.27
N ALA A 81 -0.02 -1.67 -11.38
CA ALA A 81 -1.21 -2.48 -11.65
C ALA A 81 -0.87 -3.98 -11.79
N ILE A 82 0.19 -4.30 -12.54
CA ILE A 82 0.69 -5.68 -12.69
C ILE A 82 1.17 -6.21 -11.34
N GLY A 83 1.89 -5.40 -10.56
CA GLY A 83 2.36 -5.75 -9.24
C GLY A 83 1.23 -6.11 -8.28
N CYS A 84 0.15 -5.31 -8.26
CA CYS A 84 -1.05 -5.62 -7.49
C CYS A 84 -1.72 -6.92 -7.93
N GLY A 85 -1.89 -7.13 -9.24
CA GLY A 85 -2.50 -8.35 -9.77
C GLY A 85 -1.71 -9.61 -9.41
N LEU A 86 -0.38 -9.56 -9.61
CA LEU A 86 0.52 -10.65 -9.20
C LEU A 86 0.51 -10.84 -7.69
N GLY A 87 0.50 -9.76 -6.92
CA GLY A 87 0.49 -9.82 -5.47
C GLY A 87 -0.74 -10.52 -4.91
N VAL A 88 -1.92 -10.25 -5.49
CA VAL A 88 -3.17 -10.95 -5.14
C VAL A 88 -3.10 -12.43 -5.53
N ALA A 89 -2.59 -12.74 -6.73
CA ALA A 89 -2.47 -14.13 -7.19
C ALA A 89 -1.51 -14.95 -6.31
N ILE A 90 -0.33 -14.41 -6.02
CA ILE A 90 0.67 -15.02 -5.14
C ILE A 90 0.11 -15.15 -3.73
N GLY A 91 -0.51 -14.08 -3.21
CA GLY A 91 -1.09 -14.05 -1.87
C GLY A 91 -2.20 -15.08 -1.67
N SER A 92 -3.11 -15.21 -2.64
CA SER A 92 -4.19 -16.21 -2.57
C SER A 92 -3.65 -17.63 -2.64
N ALA A 93 -2.65 -17.89 -3.49
CA ALA A 93 -2.00 -19.19 -3.60
C ALA A 93 -1.27 -19.57 -2.30
N LEU A 94 -0.55 -18.63 -1.67
CA LEU A 94 0.11 -18.83 -0.38
C LEU A 94 -0.89 -19.05 0.75
N GLU A 95 -2.00 -18.31 0.76
CA GLU A 95 -3.06 -18.47 1.75
C GLU A 95 -3.76 -19.82 1.59
N GLN A 96 -3.97 -20.28 0.36
CA GLN A 96 -4.51 -21.61 0.06
C GLN A 96 -3.56 -22.73 0.47
N LYS A 97 -2.24 -22.54 0.31
CA LYS A 97 -1.21 -23.51 0.69
C LYS A 97 -1.09 -23.66 2.21
N HIS A 98 -1.29 -22.58 2.97
CA HIS A 98 -1.15 -22.58 4.43
C HIS A 98 -2.49 -22.56 5.18
N LYS A 99 -3.58 -23.04 4.57
CA LYS A 99 -4.92 -23.07 5.18
C LYS A 99 -4.98 -23.65 6.59
N ASN A 100 -4.15 -24.65 6.88
CA ASN A 100 -4.12 -25.33 8.17
C ASN A 100 -3.43 -24.51 9.27
N GLU A 101 -2.68 -23.46 8.91
CA GLU A 101 -1.98 -22.58 9.87
C GLU A 101 -2.74 -21.27 10.15
N ILE A 102 -3.82 -21.04 9.40
CA ILE A 102 -4.59 -19.80 9.42
C ILE A 102 -5.73 -19.93 10.43
N ARG A 103 -5.80 -18.97 11.35
CA ARG A 103 -6.94 -18.78 12.24
C ARG A 103 -7.89 -17.70 11.72
N PRO A 104 -9.21 -17.81 12.00
CA PRO A 104 -10.14 -16.73 11.73
C PRO A 104 -9.75 -15.46 12.52
N LEU A 105 -10.12 -14.31 11.95
CA LEU A 105 -9.94 -13.03 12.61
C LEU A 105 -10.85 -12.94 13.84
N THR A 106 -10.33 -12.41 14.93
CA THR A 106 -11.15 -12.00 16.08
C THR A 106 -11.94 -10.73 15.75
N GLU A 107 -13.04 -10.47 16.47
CA GLU A 107 -13.85 -9.24 16.25
C GLU A 107 -13.02 -7.96 16.36
N ALA A 108 -12.08 -7.91 17.32
CA ALA A 108 -11.17 -6.78 17.50
C ALA A 108 -10.24 -6.59 16.29
N GLU A 109 -9.69 -7.68 15.74
CA GLU A 109 -8.85 -7.63 14.53
C GLU A 109 -9.67 -7.26 13.29
N GLN A 110 -10.91 -7.73 13.20
CA GLN A 110 -11.79 -7.41 12.08
C GLN A 110 -12.16 -5.93 12.06
N ASN A 111 -12.53 -5.36 13.22
CA ASN A 111 -12.84 -3.94 13.31
C ASN A 111 -11.62 -3.08 12.97
N THR A 112 -10.45 -3.47 13.48
CA THR A 112 -9.19 -2.82 13.17
C THR A 112 -8.84 -2.88 11.68
N ARG A 113 -9.05 -4.04 11.05
CA ARG A 113 -8.83 -4.23 9.61
C ARG A 113 -9.75 -3.31 8.81
N ASN A 114 -11.03 -3.23 9.16
CA ASN A 114 -11.98 -2.35 8.47
C ASN A 114 -11.57 -0.87 8.61
N TRP A 115 -11.12 -0.45 9.80
CA TRP A 115 -10.62 0.90 10.04
C TRP A 115 -9.34 1.19 9.22
N ALA A 116 -8.40 0.24 9.20
CA ALA A 116 -7.17 0.35 8.42
C ALA A 116 -7.45 0.41 6.91
N ILE A 117 -8.41 -0.38 6.41
CA ILE A 117 -8.86 -0.32 5.02
C ILE A 117 -9.47 1.06 4.71
N GLY A 118 -10.34 1.57 5.59
CA GLY A 118 -10.95 2.89 5.43
C GLY A 118 -9.91 4.01 5.36
N ILE A 119 -8.94 4.02 6.27
CA ILE A 119 -7.83 4.98 6.25
C ILE A 119 -6.98 4.82 5.00
N GLY A 120 -6.65 3.58 4.61
CA GLY A 120 -5.89 3.29 3.40
C GLY A 120 -6.57 3.83 2.14
N MET A 121 -7.88 3.62 2.00
CA MET A 121 -8.66 4.18 0.88
C MET A 121 -8.65 5.71 0.89
N LEU A 122 -8.83 6.34 2.06
CA LEU A 122 -8.80 7.79 2.18
C LEU A 122 -7.45 8.37 1.73
N ILE A 123 -6.35 7.75 2.14
CA ILE A 123 -4.99 8.17 1.76
C ILE A 123 -4.77 8.03 0.26
N VAL A 124 -5.20 6.92 -0.36
CA VAL A 124 -5.10 6.73 -1.81
C VAL A 124 -5.92 7.79 -2.54
N LEU A 125 -7.15 8.05 -2.10
CA LEU A 125 -8.02 9.08 -2.69
C LEU A 125 -7.36 10.47 -2.63
N LEU A 126 -6.84 10.86 -1.47
CA LEU A 126 -6.15 12.14 -1.29
C LEU A 126 -4.90 12.24 -2.17
N SER A 127 -4.16 11.14 -2.32
CA SER A 127 -2.96 11.09 -3.17
C SER A 127 -3.30 11.28 -4.64
N VAL A 128 -4.37 10.64 -5.13
CA VAL A 128 -4.85 10.80 -6.51
C VAL A 128 -5.34 12.23 -6.75
N LEU A 129 -6.10 12.81 -5.82
CA LEU A 129 -6.59 14.19 -5.94
C LEU A 129 -5.44 15.21 -5.93
N ALA A 130 -4.42 15.00 -5.08
CA ALA A 130 -3.24 15.86 -5.03
C ALA A 130 -2.44 15.80 -6.34
N LEU A 131 -2.16 14.59 -6.85
CA LEU A 131 -1.46 14.40 -8.12
C LEU A 131 -2.25 14.92 -9.33
N GLY A 132 -3.55 14.62 -9.40
CA GLY A 132 -4.43 15.10 -10.47
C GLY A 132 -4.58 16.62 -10.47
N GLY A 133 -4.77 17.23 -9.29
CA GLY A 133 -4.82 18.67 -9.15
C GLY A 133 -3.49 19.34 -9.53
N MET A 134 -2.36 18.75 -9.17
CA MET A 134 -1.04 19.21 -9.56
C MET A 134 -0.84 19.17 -11.09
N LEU A 135 -1.21 18.06 -11.75
CA LEU A 135 -1.13 17.94 -13.21
C LEU A 135 -1.95 19.03 -13.92
N LEU A 136 -3.17 19.29 -13.46
CA LEU A 136 -4.03 20.34 -14.02
C LEU A 136 -3.44 21.73 -13.82
N PHE A 137 -2.81 21.99 -12.67
CA PHE A 137 -2.17 23.28 -12.38
C PHE A 137 -0.88 23.49 -13.20
N VAL A 138 -0.08 22.44 -13.41
CA VAL A 138 1.12 22.50 -14.26
C VAL A 138 0.78 22.63 -15.75
N SER A 139 -0.37 22.13 -16.19
CA SER A 139 -0.82 22.23 -17.59
C SER A 139 -1.41 23.59 -17.98
N ARG A 140 -1.59 24.52 -17.04
CA ARG A 140 -2.08 25.88 -17.25
C ARG A 140 -0.93 26.89 -17.23
#